data_AF-A0A6N3DHY1-F1
#
_entry.id   AF-A0A6N3DHY1-F1
#
_cell.length_a   1.000
_cell.length_b   1.000
_cell.length_c   1.000
_cell.angle_alpha   90.00
_cell.angle_beta   90.00
_cell.angle_gamma   90.00
#
_symmetry.space_group_name_H-M   'P 1'
#
loop_
_entity.id
_entity.type
_entity.pdbx_description
1 polymer ?
#
loop_
_entity_poly.entity_id
_entity_poly.type
_entity_poly.pdbx_seq_one_letter_code
_entity_poly.pdbx_strand_id
1 'polypeptide(L)'
;MNEWQFLTDLSINIGHFSITEAHKLENEVKKCASQYCEYIDPEVLKLVNHSVNEAYFRALSTMELALKKTFGYDPEVVKVEAEKEE
;
A
#
# COMPACT_ATOMS: atom_id res chain seq x y z
N MET A 1 -18.93 14.40 -6.01
CA MET A 1 -18.18 13.46 -5.15
C MET A 1 -17.78 14.23 -3.91
N ASN A 2 -18.26 13.84 -2.73
CA ASN A 2 -17.80 14.49 -1.49
C ASN A 2 -16.38 14.00 -1.15
N GLU A 3 -15.63 14.78 -0.38
CA GLU A 3 -14.22 14.51 -0.07
C GLU A 3 -14.05 13.18 0.69
N TRP A 4 -15.05 12.79 1.48
CA TRP A 4 -15.11 11.51 2.21
C TRP A 4 -15.20 10.29 1.29
N GLN A 5 -16.02 10.36 0.25
CA GLN A 5 -16.15 9.32 -0.78
C GLN A 5 -14.82 9.18 -1.53
N PHE A 6 -14.19 10.30 -1.90
CA PHE A 6 -12.88 10.29 -2.56
C PHE A 6 -11.80 9.62 -1.69
N LEU A 7 -11.74 9.95 -0.40
CA LEU A 7 -10.75 9.36 0.51
C LEU A 7 -11.00 7.87 0.78
N THR A 8 -12.28 7.47 0.84
CA THR A 8 -12.66 6.06 0.97
C THR A 8 -12.29 5.26 -0.27
N ASP A 9 -12.63 5.78 -1.45
CA ASP A 9 -12.28 5.17 -2.73
C ASP A 9 -10.76 5.10 -2.91
N LEU A 10 -10.02 6.13 -2.47
CA LEU A 10 -8.56 6.13 -2.46
C LEU A 10 -7.99 5.01 -1.58
N SER A 11 -8.46 4.85 -0.34
CA SER A 11 -8.03 3.78 0.56
C SER A 11 -8.27 2.39 -0.04
N ILE A 12 -9.47 2.16 -0.59
CA ILE A 12 -9.83 0.88 -1.24
C ILE A 12 -8.92 0.62 -2.44
N ASN A 13 -8.72 1.63 -3.28
CA ASN A 13 -7.87 1.52 -4.45
C ASN A 13 -6.41 1.24 -4.07
N ILE A 14 -5.87 1.91 -3.04
CA ILE A 14 -4.52 1.62 -2.52
C ILE A 14 -4.42 0.16 -2.07
N GLY A 15 -5.42 -0.34 -1.33
CA GLY A 15 -5.48 -1.74 -0.94
C GLY A 15 -5.46 -2.69 -2.14
N HIS A 16 -6.37 -2.50 -3.11
CA HIS A 16 -6.46 -3.34 -4.32
C HIS A 16 -5.21 -3.27 -5.21
N PHE A 17 -4.66 -2.07 -5.43
CA PHE A 17 -3.44 -1.89 -6.20
C PHE A 17 -2.24 -2.50 -5.48
N SER A 18 -2.14 -2.40 -4.16
CA SER A 18 -1.03 -3.00 -3.41
C SER A 18 -0.92 -4.51 -3.63
N ILE A 19 -2.05 -5.23 -3.69
CA ILE A 19 -2.08 -6.67 -3.93
C ILE A 19 -1.67 -7.00 -5.37
N THR A 20 -2.24 -6.30 -6.34
CA THR A 20 -1.98 -6.56 -7.77
C THR A 20 -0.55 -6.21 -8.15
N GLU A 21 -0.04 -5.07 -7.67
CA GLU A 21 1.32 -4.61 -7.95
C GLU A 21 2.36 -5.41 -7.15
N ALA A 22 2.05 -5.93 -5.96
CA ALA A 22 2.96 -6.82 -5.22
C ALA A 22 3.35 -8.06 -6.05
N HIS A 23 2.41 -8.66 -6.78
CA HIS A 23 2.73 -9.79 -7.66
C HIS A 23 3.60 -9.40 -8.85
N LYS A 24 3.37 -8.23 -9.45
CA LYS A 24 4.22 -7.72 -10.53
C LYS A 24 5.63 -7.41 -10.01
N LEU A 25 5.71 -6.78 -8.84
CA LEU A 25 6.95 -6.42 -8.18
C LEU A 25 7.77 -7.67 -7.82
N GLU A 26 7.12 -8.71 -7.29
CA GLU A 26 7.74 -10.01 -7.04
C GLU A 26 8.33 -10.63 -8.32
N ASN A 27 7.61 -10.54 -9.45
CA ASN A 27 8.11 -11.05 -10.73
C ASN A 27 9.30 -10.24 -11.25
N GLU A 28 9.32 -8.92 -11.08
CA GLU A 28 10.45 -8.09 -11.46
C GLU A 28 11.67 -8.34 -10.58
N VAL A 29 11.49 -8.54 -9.26
CA VAL A 29 12.56 -8.95 -8.36
C VAL A 29 13.16 -10.29 -8.79
N LYS A 30 12.31 -11.28 -9.14
CA LYS A 30 12.78 -12.58 -9.66
C LYS A 30 13.55 -12.45 -10.97
N LYS A 31 13.08 -11.63 -11.91
CA LYS A 31 13.78 -11.36 -13.18
C LYS A 31 15.14 -10.72 -12.92
N CYS A 32 15.18 -9.68 -12.10
CA CYS A 32 16.41 -9.00 -11.72
C CYS A 32 17.40 -9.98 -11.08
N ALA A 33 16.94 -10.79 -10.12
CA ALA A 33 17.77 -11.82 -9.50
C ALA A 33 18.30 -12.82 -10.53
N SER A 34 17.48 -13.31 -11.46
CA SER A 34 17.95 -14.23 -12.51
C SER A 34 18.95 -13.62 -13.49
N GLN A 35 18.93 -12.30 -13.66
CA GLN A 35 19.84 -11.58 -14.58
C GLN A 35 21.20 -11.31 -13.94
N TYR A 36 21.23 -11.00 -12.64
CA TYR A 36 22.43 -10.49 -11.97
C TYR A 36 22.98 -11.43 -10.89
N CYS A 37 22.23 -12.45 -10.47
CA CYS A 37 22.62 -13.40 -9.44
C CYS A 37 22.54 -14.84 -9.96
N GLU A 38 23.69 -15.42 -10.32
CA GLU A 38 23.79 -16.77 -10.90
C GLU A 38 23.30 -17.88 -9.95
N TYR A 39 23.38 -17.65 -8.62
CA TYR A 39 23.00 -18.60 -7.57
C TYR A 39 22.38 -17.92 -6.33
N ILE A 40 21.34 -17.11 -6.51
CA ILE A 40 20.66 -16.51 -5.35
C ILE A 40 20.04 -17.61 -4.47
N ASP A 41 20.31 -17.55 -3.16
CA ASP A 41 19.66 -18.41 -2.18
C ASP A 41 18.14 -18.13 -2.19
N PRO A 42 17.28 -19.17 -2.32
CA PRO A 42 15.82 -19.00 -2.29
C PRO A 42 15.28 -18.27 -1.05
N GLU A 43 15.89 -18.46 0.13
CA GLU A 43 15.48 -17.77 1.35
C GLU A 43 15.86 -16.28 1.32
N VAL A 44 17.02 -15.95 0.73
CA VAL A 44 17.41 -14.56 0.49
C VAL A 44 16.44 -13.90 -0.50
N LEU A 45 16.09 -14.60 -1.59
CA LEU A 45 15.12 -14.08 -2.56
C LEU A 45 13.74 -13.86 -1.94
N LYS A 46 13.30 -14.75 -1.04
CA LYS A 46 12.06 -14.61 -0.28
C LYS A 46 12.09 -13.39 0.65
N LEU A 47 13.21 -13.19 1.36
CA LEU A 47 13.42 -12.02 2.21
C LEU A 47 13.38 -10.72 1.39
N VAL A 48 14.10 -10.67 0.26
CA VAL A 48 14.11 -9.50 -0.63
C VAL A 48 12.69 -9.19 -1.14
N ASN A 49 11.95 -10.20 -1.62
CA ASN A 49 10.57 -10.02 -2.05
C ASN A 49 9.67 -9.47 -0.93
N HIS A 50 9.80 -9.99 0.28
CA HIS A 50 9.05 -9.51 1.43
C HIS A 50 9.38 -8.04 1.75
N SER A 51 10.67 -7.69 1.85
CA SER A 51 11.11 -6.33 2.15
C SER A 51 10.70 -5.32 1.09
N VAL A 52 10.76 -5.69 -0.19
CA VAL A 52 10.35 -4.84 -1.30
C VAL A 52 8.83 -4.59 -1.27
N ASN A 53 8.03 -5.63 -1.03
CA ASN A 53 6.57 -5.49 -0.91
C ASN A 53 6.18 -4.65 0.32
N GLU A 54 6.85 -4.83 1.45
CA GLU A 54 6.60 -4.03 2.65
C GLU A 54 6.94 -2.55 2.43
N ALA A 55 8.08 -2.26 1.79
CA ALA A 55 8.49 -0.90 1.46
C ALA A 55 7.48 -0.22 0.52
N TYR A 56 7.00 -0.95 -0.49
CA TYR A 56 5.98 -0.46 -1.42
C TYR A 56 4.67 -0.12 -0.70
N PHE A 57 4.18 -1.02 0.16
CA PHE A 57 2.98 -0.78 0.96
C PHE A 57 3.14 0.45 1.87
N ARG A 58 4.25 0.56 2.59
CA ARG A 58 4.54 1.73 3.46
C ARG A 58 4.55 3.04 2.68
N ALA A 59 5.09 3.05 1.46
CA ALA A 59 5.09 4.24 0.62
C ALA A 59 3.66 4.67 0.26
N LEU A 60 2.81 3.72 -0.16
CA LEU A 60 1.41 4.00 -0.49
C LEU A 60 0.61 4.51 0.72
N SER A 61 0.72 3.85 1.88
CA SER A 61 0.05 4.29 3.11
C SER A 61 0.52 5.68 3.58
N THR A 62 1.80 6.01 3.33
CA THR A 62 2.33 7.35 3.65
C THR A 62 1.69 8.42 2.76
N MET A 63 1.54 8.15 1.46
CA MET A 63 0.85 9.06 0.53
C MET A 63 -0.62 9.23 0.92
N GLU A 64 -1.30 8.13 1.27
CA GLU A 64 -2.67 8.15 1.76
C GLU A 64 -2.83 9.05 2.99
N LEU A 65 -1.95 8.88 3.98
CA LEU A 65 -1.97 9.68 5.20
C LEU A 65 -1.73 11.17 4.92
N ALA A 66 -0.79 11.49 4.03
CA ALA A 66 -0.50 12.86 3.64
C ALA A 66 -1.71 13.52 2.96
N LEU A 67 -2.40 12.78 2.07
CA LEU A 67 -3.62 13.24 1.43
C LEU A 67 -4.73 13.46 2.45
N LYS A 68 -5.00 12.48 3.32
CA LYS A 68 -5.98 12.60 4.42
C LYS A 68 -5.74 13.86 5.26
N LYS A 69 -4.49 14.09 5.70
CA LYS A 69 -4.13 15.32 6.45
C LYS A 69 -4.37 16.60 5.65
N THR A 70 -4.04 16.60 4.35
CA THR A 70 -4.21 17.77 3.48
C THR A 70 -5.67 18.15 3.31
N PHE A 71 -6.56 17.16 3.22
CA PHE A 71 -8.00 17.36 3.12
C PHE A 71 -8.69 17.55 4.47
N GLY A 72 -7.94 17.71 5.58
CA GLY A 72 -8.52 17.94 6.90
C GLY A 72 -9.23 16.72 7.49
N TYR A 73 -8.91 15.51 7.05
CA TYR A 73 -9.43 14.27 7.63
C TYR A 73 -8.89 14.13 9.06
N ASP A 74 -9.77 14.28 10.04
CA ASP A 74 -9.51 13.98 11.45
C ASP A 74 -10.19 12.66 11.83
N PRO A 75 -9.43 11.59 12.17
CA PRO A 75 -10.01 10.31 12.55
C PRO A 75 -10.86 10.38 13.83
N GLU A 76 -10.78 11.43 14.65
CA GLU A 76 -11.66 11.64 15.79
C GLU A 76 -13.05 12.15 15.38
N VAL A 77 -13.16 12.96 14.31
CA VAL A 77 -14.44 13.53 13.84
C VAL A 77 -15.35 12.46 13.23
N VAL A 78 -14.77 11.48 12.52
CA VAL A 78 -15.53 10.37 11.89
C VAL A 78 -16.21 9.47 12.91
N LYS A 79 -15.58 9.27 14.08
CA LYS A 79 -16.17 8.46 15.16
C LYS A 79 -17.43 9.13 15.73
N VAL A 80 -17.43 10.46 15.83
CA VAL A 80 -18.55 11.23 16.39
C VAL A 80 -19.76 11.26 15.45
N GLU A 81 -19.55 11.17 14.13
CA GLU A 81 -20.65 11.10 13.17
C GLU A 81 -21.27 9.70 13.08
N ALA A 82 -20.46 8.64 13.16
CA ALA A 82 -20.96 7.26 13.15
C ALA A 82 -21.80 6.91 14.40
N GLU A 83 -21.46 7.47 15.57
CA GLU A 83 -22.23 7.26 16.82
C GLU A 83 -23.51 8.10 16.91
N LYS A 84 -23.76 9.02 15.96
CA LYS A 84 -24.99 9.84 15.91
C LYS A 84 -26.06 9.27 14.99
N GLU A 85 -25.72 8.27 14.18
CA GLU A 85 -26.64 7.58 13.27
C GLU A 85 -27.17 6.23 13.82
N GLU A 86 -26.81 5.86 15.06
CA GLU A 86 -27.44 4.79 15.87
C GLU A 86 -28.47 5.36 16.87
#